data_AF-A0A376YFV3-F1
#
_entry.id   AF-A0A376YFV3-F1
#
_cell.length_a   1.000
_cell.length_b   1.000
_cell.length_c   1.000
_cell.angle_alpha   90.00
_cell.angle_beta   90.00
_cell.angle_gamma   90.00
#
_symmetry.space_group_name_H-M   'P 1'
#
loop_
_entity.id
_entity.type
_entity.pdbx_description
1 polymer ?
#
loop_
_entity_poly.entity_id
_entity_poly.type
_entity_poly.pdbx_seq_one_letter_code
_entity_poly.pdbx_strand_id
1 'polypeptide(L)'
;MLTELGLEGDEQAEKKVHGGPDRALCHYPREHYLYWAREFPEQAELFVAPAFGENLSTDGLTESNVYMGDIFRWGEALIQVSQPRSPCYKLNYHFDISDIAQLMQNTSKVGWLYSVIAPGKVSADAPLDWFPVSAM
;
A
#
# COMPACT_ATOMS: atom_id res chain seq x y z
N MET A 1 -10.32 -6.02 -13.68
CA MET A 1 -11.29 -6.19 -12.57
C MET A 1 -10.54 -6.21 -11.25
N LEU A 2 -11.19 -5.88 -10.13
CA LEU A 2 -10.70 -6.23 -8.78
C LEU A 2 -11.44 -7.48 -8.28
N THR A 3 -10.69 -8.51 -7.89
CA THR A 3 -11.21 -9.78 -7.34
C THR A 3 -10.89 -9.90 -5.85
N GLU A 4 -11.41 -10.94 -5.18
CA GLU A 4 -11.10 -11.22 -3.77
C GLU A 4 -9.59 -11.41 -3.49
N LEU A 5 -8.80 -11.77 -4.51
CA LEU A 5 -7.36 -12.03 -4.37
C LEU A 5 -6.48 -10.88 -4.90
N GLY A 6 -7.08 -9.81 -5.42
CA GLY A 6 -6.37 -8.66 -5.97
C GLY A 6 -6.80 -8.29 -7.38
N LEU A 7 -6.05 -7.37 -7.99
CA LEU A 7 -6.29 -6.90 -9.36
C LEU A 7 -6.00 -8.03 -10.36
N GLU A 8 -6.85 -8.16 -11.37
CA GLU A 8 -6.56 -9.05 -12.50
C GLU A 8 -5.26 -8.64 -13.19
N GLY A 9 -4.36 -9.60 -13.37
CA GLY A 9 -3.04 -9.38 -13.96
C GLY A 9 -1.96 -8.95 -12.96
N ASP A 10 -2.31 -8.76 -11.68
CA ASP A 10 -1.32 -8.48 -10.64
C ASP A 10 -0.57 -9.75 -10.22
N GLU A 11 0.71 -9.57 -9.87
CA GLU A 11 1.60 -10.62 -9.43
C GLU A 11 2.10 -10.36 -8.01
N GLN A 12 1.75 -11.24 -7.08
CA GLN A 12 2.30 -11.22 -5.73
C GLN A 12 3.63 -11.98 -5.71
N ALA A 13 4.70 -11.28 -5.32
CA ALA A 13 6.07 -11.82 -5.30
C ALA A 13 6.20 -13.16 -4.55
N GLU A 14 5.43 -13.36 -3.47
CA GLU A 14 5.28 -14.66 -2.82
C GLU A 14 3.85 -14.85 -2.31
N LYS A 15 3.00 -15.56 -3.05
CA LYS A 15 1.57 -15.72 -2.70
C LYS A 15 1.30 -16.28 -1.29
N LYS A 16 2.20 -17.10 -0.74
CA LYS A 16 2.05 -17.65 0.62
C LYS A 16 2.29 -16.62 1.73
N VAL A 17 3.12 -15.60 1.46
CA VAL A 17 3.60 -14.63 2.46
C VAL A 17 3.04 -13.24 2.21
N HIS A 18 2.93 -12.84 0.95
CA HIS A 18 2.45 -11.53 0.49
C HIS A 18 1.07 -11.58 -0.16
N GLY A 19 0.46 -12.77 -0.20
CA GLY A 19 -0.86 -12.98 -0.77
C GLY A 19 -1.91 -13.44 0.22
N GLY A 20 -3.10 -13.68 -0.32
CA GLY A 20 -4.28 -14.08 0.44
C GLY A 20 -5.35 -12.98 0.49
N PRO A 21 -6.58 -13.33 0.92
CA PRO A 21 -7.72 -12.42 0.91
C PRO A 21 -7.52 -11.18 1.79
N ASP A 22 -6.69 -11.27 2.83
CA ASP A 22 -6.35 -10.14 3.71
C ASP A 22 -5.27 -9.21 3.13
N ARG A 23 -4.71 -9.56 1.96
CA ARG A 23 -3.54 -8.90 1.35
C ARG A 23 -3.72 -8.71 -0.15
N ALA A 24 -4.96 -8.49 -0.56
CA ALA A 24 -5.35 -8.41 -1.97
C ALA A 24 -4.81 -7.14 -2.66
N LEU A 25 -4.62 -6.05 -1.90
CA LEU A 25 -4.01 -4.81 -2.38
C LEU A 25 -2.99 -4.28 -1.38
N CYS A 26 -1.94 -3.65 -1.90
CA CYS A 26 -0.93 -2.91 -1.14
C CYS A 26 -1.07 -1.40 -1.43
N HIS A 27 -1.01 -0.58 -0.38
CA HIS A 27 -1.07 0.87 -0.45
C HIS A 27 0.19 1.49 0.11
N TYR A 28 0.77 2.46 -0.60
CA TYR A 28 1.88 3.25 -0.08
C TYR A 28 1.64 4.76 -0.29
N PRO A 29 1.67 5.57 0.79
CA PRO A 29 1.52 7.02 0.70
C PRO A 29 2.64 7.67 -0.12
N ARG A 30 2.27 8.52 -1.09
CA ARG A 30 3.24 9.19 -1.97
C ARG A 30 4.10 10.19 -1.20
N GLU A 31 3.59 10.73 -0.11
CA GLU A 31 4.28 11.65 0.79
C GLU A 31 5.59 11.06 1.35
N HIS A 32 5.67 9.73 1.49
CA HIS A 32 6.87 9.08 2.02
C HIS A 32 8.02 9.06 1.01
N TYR A 33 7.76 9.13 -0.29
CA TYR A 33 8.83 9.24 -1.29
C TYR A 33 9.66 10.52 -1.10
N LEU A 34 9.01 11.63 -0.73
CA LEU A 34 9.72 12.88 -0.41
C LEU A 34 10.60 12.75 0.84
N TYR A 35 10.21 11.91 1.81
CA TYR A 35 11.04 11.62 2.97
C TYR A 35 12.27 10.80 2.53
N TRP A 36 12.05 9.69 1.82
CA TRP A 36 13.16 8.80 1.42
C TRP A 36 14.16 9.47 0.48
N ALA A 37 13.71 10.27 -0.48
CA ALA A 37 14.60 11.03 -1.35
C ALA A 37 15.46 12.07 -0.60
N ARG A 38 15.00 12.56 0.56
CA ARG A 38 15.80 13.45 1.43
C ARG A 38 16.80 12.67 2.27
N GLU A 39 16.40 11.50 2.79
CA GLU A 39 17.28 10.63 3.57
C GLU A 39 18.38 10.00 2.72
N PHE A 40 18.08 9.72 1.44
CA PHE A 40 18.96 9.03 0.50
C PHE A 40 19.07 9.81 -0.83
N PRO A 41 19.76 10.97 -0.82
CA PRO A 41 19.80 11.85 -1.99
C PRO A 41 20.53 11.23 -3.20
N GLU A 42 21.49 10.34 -2.98
CA GLU A 42 22.20 9.65 -4.07
C GLU A 42 21.31 8.62 -4.79
N GLN A 43 20.31 8.07 -4.09
CA GLN A 43 19.34 7.11 -4.60
C GLN A 43 17.96 7.75 -4.84
N ALA A 44 17.87 9.09 -4.82
CA ALA A 44 16.59 9.82 -4.89
C ALA A 44 15.71 9.40 -6.06
N GLU A 45 16.31 9.08 -7.20
CA GLU A 45 15.60 8.65 -8.42
C GLU A 45 14.90 7.28 -8.26
N LEU A 46 15.32 6.45 -7.31
CA LEU A 46 14.67 5.17 -6.99
C LEU A 46 13.36 5.37 -6.21
N PHE A 47 13.20 6.50 -5.52
CA PHE A 47 12.05 6.77 -4.65
C PHE A 47 10.90 7.40 -5.43
N VAL A 48 10.35 6.64 -6.37
CA VAL A 48 9.16 6.99 -7.15
C VAL A 48 8.17 5.83 -7.14
N ALA A 49 6.87 6.12 -7.23
CA ALA A 49 5.86 5.06 -7.29
C ALA A 49 6.02 4.21 -8.56
N PRO A 50 5.90 2.86 -8.50
CA PRO A 50 5.55 2.03 -7.35
C PRO A 50 6.74 1.29 -6.72
N ALA A 51 7.82 1.99 -6.35
CA ALA A 51 9.07 1.34 -5.89
C ALA A 51 8.92 0.50 -4.61
N PHE A 52 7.88 0.71 -3.80
CA PHE A 52 7.60 -0.16 -2.65
C PHE A 52 6.68 -1.35 -2.99
N GLY A 53 6.29 -1.50 -4.25
CA GLY A 53 5.44 -2.57 -4.76
C GLY A 53 3.96 -2.36 -4.44
N GLU A 54 3.52 -1.11 -4.32
CA GLU A 54 2.14 -0.77 -4.07
C GLU A 54 1.25 -0.86 -5.33
N ASN A 55 0.01 -1.29 -5.14
CA ASN A 55 -1.04 -1.20 -6.16
C ASN A 55 -1.70 0.19 -6.14
N LEU A 56 -1.80 0.81 -4.96
CA LEU A 56 -2.44 2.10 -4.74
C LEU A 56 -1.41 3.11 -4.21
N SER A 57 -1.29 4.23 -4.90
CA SER A 57 -0.39 5.33 -4.55
C SER A 57 -1.16 6.66 -4.56
N THR A 58 -1.31 7.26 -3.39
CA THR A 58 -2.18 8.43 -3.17
C THR A 58 -1.47 9.53 -2.41
N ASP A 59 -2.06 10.72 -2.45
CA ASP A 59 -1.76 11.83 -1.57
C ASP A 59 -2.95 12.08 -0.62
N GLY A 60 -2.70 12.53 0.60
CA GLY A 60 -3.70 12.84 1.63
C GLY A 60 -4.08 11.68 2.55
N LEU A 61 -3.61 10.45 2.27
CA LEU A 61 -3.83 9.27 3.10
C LEU A 61 -2.49 8.77 3.64
N THR A 62 -2.35 8.73 4.96
CA THR A 62 -1.15 8.25 5.66
C THR A 62 -1.55 7.38 6.85
N GLU A 63 -0.58 6.73 7.48
CA GLU A 63 -0.79 5.91 8.67
C GLU A 63 -1.37 6.69 9.87
N SER A 64 -1.39 8.03 9.80
CA SER A 64 -1.92 8.89 10.86
C SER A 64 -3.42 9.19 10.74
N ASN A 65 -4.02 8.99 9.57
CA ASN A 65 -5.43 9.29 9.31
C ASN A 65 -6.21 8.13 8.66
N VAL A 66 -5.56 7.01 8.36
CA VAL A 66 -6.18 5.76 7.94
C VAL A 66 -6.21 4.78 9.11
N TYR A 67 -7.37 4.23 9.41
CA TYR A 67 -7.58 3.35 10.55
C TYR A 67 -7.82 1.91 10.11
N MET A 68 -7.43 0.98 11.00
CA MET A 68 -7.74 -0.43 10.85
C MET A 68 -9.25 -0.64 10.73
N GLY A 69 -9.68 -1.39 9.71
CA GLY A 69 -11.09 -1.63 9.44
C GLY A 69 -11.80 -0.55 8.64
N ASP A 70 -11.15 0.57 8.30
CA ASP A 70 -11.72 1.57 7.40
C ASP A 70 -12.10 0.94 6.06
N ILE A 71 -13.29 1.31 5.57
CA ILE A 71 -13.83 0.82 4.29
C ILE A 71 -13.82 1.96 3.28
N PHE A 72 -13.27 1.67 2.11
CA PHE A 72 -13.28 2.57 0.97
C PHE A 72 -14.10 1.96 -0.15
N ARG A 73 -14.91 2.79 -0.80
CA ARG A 73 -15.44 2.46 -2.12
C ARG A 73 -14.44 2.90 -3.17
N TRP A 74 -14.18 2.02 -4.12
CA TRP A 74 -13.37 2.31 -5.30
C TRP A 74 -14.10 1.79 -6.53
N GLY A 75 -14.68 2.69 -7.32
CA GLY A 75 -15.57 2.29 -8.42
C GLY A 75 -16.74 1.44 -7.93
N GLU A 76 -16.86 0.22 -8.45
CA GLU A 76 -17.88 -0.76 -8.05
C GLU A 76 -17.46 -1.64 -6.85
N ALA A 77 -16.20 -1.54 -6.40
CA ALA A 77 -15.64 -2.39 -5.36
C ALA A 77 -15.69 -1.74 -3.97
N LEU A 78 -15.63 -2.58 -2.94
CA LEU A 78 -15.41 -2.19 -1.55
C LEU A 78 -14.14 -2.87 -1.03
N ILE A 79 -13.25 -2.10 -0.43
CA ILE A 79 -11.99 -2.58 0.16
C ILE A 79 -11.90 -2.14 1.62
N GLN A 80 -11.34 -2.99 2.48
CA GLN A 80 -11.19 -2.71 3.91
C GLN A 80 -9.73 -2.80 4.34
N VAL A 81 -9.27 -1.83 5.12
CA VAL A 81 -7.91 -1.82 5.68
C VAL A 81 -7.76 -3.01 6.63
N SER A 82 -6.88 -3.95 6.28
CA SER A 82 -6.77 -5.24 6.97
C SER A 82 -5.59 -5.30 7.94
N GLN A 83 -4.47 -4.65 7.61
CA GLN A 83 -3.26 -4.61 8.43
C GLN A 83 -2.28 -3.55 7.92
N PRO A 84 -1.40 -3.01 8.80
CA PRO A 84 -0.19 -2.35 8.36
C PRO A 84 0.65 -3.33 7.53
N ARG A 85 1.35 -2.81 6.53
CA ARG A 85 2.28 -3.62 5.76
C ARG A 85 3.51 -3.91 6.62
N SER A 86 3.96 -5.16 6.62
CA SER A 86 5.25 -5.53 7.23
C SER A 86 6.38 -5.34 6.22
N PRO A 87 7.38 -4.49 6.48
CA PRO A 87 8.56 -4.40 5.62
C PRO A 87 9.28 -5.74 5.52
N CYS A 88 9.80 -6.05 4.33
CA CYS A 88 10.52 -7.30 4.05
C CYS A 88 11.97 -6.98 3.68
N TYR A 89 12.91 -7.83 4.10
CA TYR A 89 14.35 -7.68 3.82
C TYR A 89 14.66 -7.58 2.32
N LYS A 90 13.78 -8.07 1.44
CA LYS A 90 13.92 -7.93 -0.02
C LYS A 90 13.99 -6.48 -0.48
N LEU A 91 13.40 -5.55 0.27
CA LEU A 91 13.49 -4.11 -0.02
C LEU A 91 14.93 -3.60 0.10
N ASN A 92 15.73 -4.18 1.01
CA ASN A 92 17.13 -3.80 1.17
C ASN A 92 17.92 -4.07 -0.10
N TYR A 93 17.66 -5.21 -0.74
CA TYR A 93 18.25 -5.55 -2.03
C TYR A 93 17.65 -4.74 -3.19
N HIS A 94 16.35 -4.43 -3.14
CA HIS A 94 15.68 -3.66 -4.20
C HIS A 94 16.23 -2.24 -4.33
N PHE A 95 16.48 -1.58 -3.19
CA PHE A 95 16.97 -0.21 -3.15
C PHE A 95 18.49 -0.09 -3.01
N ASP A 96 19.20 -1.21 -2.86
CA ASP A 96 20.63 -1.24 -2.51
C ASP A 96 20.95 -0.44 -1.22
N ILE A 97 20.06 -0.55 -0.22
CA ILE A 97 20.18 0.11 1.08
C ILE A 97 20.02 -0.95 2.17
N SER A 98 21.08 -1.21 2.91
CA SER A 98 21.20 -2.40 3.78
C SER A 98 20.14 -2.52 4.88
N ASP A 99 19.53 -1.42 5.29
CA ASP A 99 18.65 -1.32 6.46
C ASP A 99 17.30 -0.64 6.17
N ILE A 100 16.93 -0.41 4.90
CA ILE A 100 15.69 0.32 4.57
C ILE A 100 14.44 -0.34 5.16
N ALA A 101 14.36 -1.68 5.19
CA ALA A 101 13.23 -2.37 5.83
C ALA A 101 13.13 -2.05 7.34
N GLN A 102 14.26 -1.91 8.03
CA GLN A 102 14.29 -1.53 9.45
C GLN A 102 13.91 -0.06 9.62
N LEU A 103 14.40 0.82 8.75
CA LEU A 103 14.05 2.24 8.77
C LEU A 103 12.56 2.47 8.52
N MET A 104 11.96 1.75 7.57
CA MET A 104 10.51 1.80 7.34
C MET A 104 9.74 1.43 8.60
N GLN A 105 10.15 0.36 9.29
CA GLN A 105 9.52 -0.07 10.53
C GLN A 105 9.67 0.97 11.64
N ASN A 106 10.88 1.51 11.83
CA ASN A 106 11.18 2.49 12.88
C ASN A 106 10.42 3.81 12.68
N THR A 107 10.26 4.23 11.42
CA THR A 107 9.58 5.49 11.05
C THR A 107 8.08 5.33 10.88
N SER A 108 7.56 4.09 10.95
CA SER A 108 6.17 3.74 10.63
C SER A 108 5.72 4.14 9.22
N LYS A 109 6.67 4.34 8.29
CA LYS A 109 6.41 4.66 6.87
C LYS A 109 6.27 3.39 6.05
N VAL A 110 5.27 2.61 6.39
CA VAL A 110 5.14 1.21 5.94
C VAL A 110 4.01 1.01 4.93
N GLY A 111 3.02 1.91 4.90
CA GLY A 111 1.79 1.67 4.17
C GLY A 111 0.92 0.58 4.80
N TRP A 112 -0.11 0.14 4.09
CA TRP A 112 -1.06 -0.86 4.60
C TRP A 112 -1.58 -1.76 3.48
N LEU A 113 -2.30 -2.80 3.89
CA LEU A 113 -2.92 -3.76 3.00
C LEU A 113 -4.44 -3.67 3.10
N TYR A 114 -5.11 -4.13 2.05
CA TYR A 114 -6.56 -4.25 2.03
C TYR A 114 -7.01 -5.69 1.79
N SER A 115 -8.12 -6.04 2.44
CA SER A 115 -9.02 -7.10 1.97
C SER A 115 -10.08 -6.54 1.04
N VAL A 116 -10.60 -7.36 0.14
CA VAL A 116 -11.70 -6.99 -0.75
C VAL A 116 -13.00 -7.49 -0.16
N ILE A 117 -13.86 -6.55 0.23
CA ILE A 117 -15.19 -6.83 0.79
C ILE A 117 -16.20 -7.13 -0.32
N ALA A 118 -16.12 -6.39 -1.42
CA ALA A 118 -16.94 -6.60 -2.60
C ALA A 118 -16.08 -6.44 -3.85
N PRO A 119 -15.87 -7.51 -4.65
CA PRO A 119 -15.23 -7.42 -5.96
C PRO A 119 -16.00 -6.52 -6.93
N GLY A 120 -15.31 -5.92 -7.89
CA GLY A 120 -15.95 -5.02 -8.85
C GLY A 120 -14.99 -4.40 -9.85
N LYS A 121 -15.55 -3.66 -10.82
CA LYS A 121 -14.74 -2.85 -11.73
C LYS A 121 -14.20 -1.63 -11.02
N VAL A 122 -12.91 -1.40 -11.23
CA VAL A 122 -12.14 -0.29 -10.67
C VAL A 122 -11.32 0.35 -11.79
N SER A 123 -10.93 1.61 -11.62
CA SER A 123 -10.06 2.32 -12.56
C SER A 123 -9.24 3.38 -11.85
N ALA A 124 -8.19 3.87 -12.50
CA ALA A 124 -7.41 5.01 -12.03
C ALA A 124 -8.23 6.31 -11.99
N ASP A 125 -9.30 6.41 -12.79
CA ASP A 125 -10.19 7.58 -12.81
C ASP A 125 -11.23 7.58 -11.67
N ALA A 126 -11.43 6.43 -11.02
CA ALA A 126 -12.33 6.32 -9.86
C ALA A 126 -11.56 6.61 -8.57
N PRO A 127 -12.00 7.59 -7.75
CA PRO A 127 -11.33 7.89 -6.49
C PRO A 127 -11.62 6.82 -5.43
N LEU A 128 -10.88 6.90 -4.32
CA LEU A 128 -11.19 6.18 -3.08
C LEU A 128 -12.15 7.05 -2.25
N ASP A 129 -13.43 6.68 -2.22
CA ASP A 129 -14.41 7.31 -1.36
C ASP A 129 -14.36 6.67 0.03
N TRP A 130 -13.98 7.47 1.04
CA TRP A 130 -13.77 7.00 2.41
C TRP A 130 -15.04 7.03 3.25
N PHE A 131 -15.31 5.93 3.96
CA PHE A 131 -16.33 5.85 5.01
C PHE A 131 -15.63 5.65 6.36
N PRO A 132 -15.33 6.72 7.12
CA PRO A 132 -14.62 6.60 8.40
C PRO A 132 -15.42 5.78 9.40
N VAL A 133 -14.81 4.75 9.99
CA VAL A 133 -15.44 3.98 11.08
C VAL A 133 -15.63 4.85 12.33
N SER A 134 -14.78 5.87 12.52
CA SER A 134 -14.88 6.84 13.62
C SER A 134 -16.05 7.82 13.52
N ALA A 135 -16.83 7.78 12.43
CA ALA A 135 -18.03 8.60 12.26
C ALA A 135 -19.33 7.85 12.62
N MET A 136 -19.23 6.61 13.12
CA MET A 136 -20.31 5.85 13.77
C MET A 136 -20.14 5.86 15.29
#